data_AF-A0AAE0H3L5-F1
#
_entry.id   AF-A0AAE0H3L5-F1
#
_cell.length_a   1.000
_cell.length_b   1.000
_cell.length_c   1.000
_cell.angle_alpha   90.00
_cell.angle_beta   90.00
_cell.angle_gamma   90.00
#
_symmetry.space_group_name_H-M   'P 1'
#
loop_
_entity.id
_entity.type
_entity.pdbx_description
1 polymer ?
#
loop_
_entity_poly.entity_id
_entity_poly.type
_entity_poly.pdbx_seq_one_letter_code
_entity_poly.pdbx_strand_id
1 'polypeptide(L)'
;MGHVTASIHGGVRKDARGVCGPAGTRWLVGTGRRPAGTTGDCISDGGNDMYDCGNQMNLEGTSGDSKQRLLYTQATTATRAGIADISYLTLKTHNVWLAAFESASGSIARYFTSGNNGADGRGAQELGQLGESSRAPGYYGWYKQVYGANDPSINELIITTDAAWIHSMGGSTDSGHHELRSSTGTGVSRIYYLMWAGASGHQYGREDFLLVMETFLEHAGVADYADGAGQAPMR
;
A
#
# COMPACT_ATOMS: atom_id res chain seq x y z
N MET A 1 3.18 5.71 -35.52
CA MET A 1 3.52 6.24 -34.19
C MET A 1 2.21 6.54 -33.47
N GLY A 2 1.64 5.54 -32.80
CA GLY A 2 0.43 5.69 -32.00
C GLY A 2 0.83 5.72 -30.53
N HIS A 3 0.74 6.88 -29.89
CA HIS A 3 0.81 6.97 -28.43
C HIS A 3 -0.48 6.39 -27.85
N VAL A 4 -0.38 5.23 -27.24
CA VAL A 4 -1.46 4.68 -26.40
C VAL A 4 -1.29 5.28 -25.01
N THR A 5 -2.17 6.21 -24.65
CA THR A 5 -2.33 6.71 -23.29
C THR A 5 -2.97 5.59 -22.47
N ALA A 6 -2.18 4.89 -21.66
CA ALA A 6 -2.71 4.02 -20.62
C ALA A 6 -3.38 4.92 -19.57
N SER A 7 -4.70 4.92 -19.57
CA SER A 7 -5.52 5.75 -18.70
C SER A 7 -5.81 5.01 -17.42
N ILE A 8 -5.51 5.62 -16.27
CA ILE A 8 -6.00 5.19 -14.95
C ILE A 8 -7.49 5.52 -14.91
N HIS A 9 -8.30 4.71 -15.60
CA HIS A 9 -9.75 4.86 -15.70
C HIS A 9 -10.49 3.81 -14.86
N GLY A 10 -9.83 3.23 -13.86
CA GLY A 10 -10.49 2.71 -12.66
C GLY A 10 -10.55 3.85 -11.64
N GLY A 11 -11.48 4.78 -11.82
CA GLY A 11 -11.58 5.96 -10.96
C GLY A 11 -11.80 5.56 -9.51
N VAL A 12 -10.90 5.96 -8.62
CA VAL A 12 -11.20 6.10 -7.18
C VAL A 12 -12.26 7.18 -7.08
N ARG A 13 -13.54 6.79 -7.20
CA ARG A 13 -14.65 7.70 -6.99
C ARG A 13 -14.65 8.05 -5.51
N LYS A 14 -14.62 9.34 -5.18
CA LYS A 14 -15.05 9.84 -3.87
C LYS A 14 -16.52 9.45 -3.72
N ASP A 15 -16.78 8.27 -3.19
CA ASP A 15 -18.08 8.02 -2.59
C ASP A 15 -18.10 8.76 -1.24
N ALA A 16 -19.26 9.31 -0.92
CA ALA A 16 -19.49 10.08 0.29
C ALA A 16 -19.82 9.18 1.49
N ARG A 17 -19.35 7.93 1.50
CA ARG A 17 -19.59 6.96 2.59
C ARG A 17 -18.26 6.31 2.99
N GLY A 18 -17.35 7.16 3.46
CA GLY A 18 -16.07 6.71 3.98
C GLY A 18 -16.22 5.73 5.13
N VAL A 19 -15.92 4.45 4.88
CA VAL A 19 -15.27 3.53 5.83
C VAL A 19 -14.52 2.47 5.01
N CYS A 20 -13.34 2.79 4.48
CA CYS A 20 -12.33 1.76 4.23
C CYS A 20 -11.45 1.70 5.47
N GLY A 21 -11.86 0.88 6.45
CA GLY A 21 -11.11 0.63 7.67
C GLY A 21 -11.85 -0.38 8.55
N PRO A 22 -11.16 -1.37 9.16
CA PRO A 22 -11.79 -2.28 10.10
C PRO A 22 -12.34 -1.52 11.31
N ALA A 23 -13.29 -2.14 12.03
CA ALA A 23 -13.83 -1.59 13.27
C ALA A 23 -12.71 -1.33 14.28
N GLY A 24 -12.73 -0.18 14.97
CA GLY A 24 -11.67 0.22 15.92
C GLY A 24 -10.57 1.10 15.32
N THR A 25 -10.65 1.42 14.02
CA THR A 25 -9.78 2.42 13.39
C THR A 25 -9.97 3.81 14.03
N ARG A 26 -8.91 4.33 14.64
CA ARG A 26 -8.83 5.73 15.10
C ARG A 26 -7.52 6.33 14.58
N TRP A 27 -7.65 7.19 13.57
CA TRP A 27 -6.74 8.28 13.14
C TRP A 27 -5.77 8.10 11.96
N LEU A 28 -5.82 9.12 11.08
CA LEU A 28 -4.70 9.96 10.62
C LEU A 28 -5.02 11.48 10.83
N VAL A 29 -5.68 11.88 11.93
CA VAL A 29 -5.78 13.31 12.28
C VAL A 29 -4.59 13.67 13.14
N GLY A 30 -3.61 14.31 12.51
CA GLY A 30 -2.66 15.12 13.26
C GLY A 30 -3.46 16.22 13.97
N THR A 31 -3.64 16.11 15.28
CA THR A 31 -4.11 17.23 16.10
C THR A 31 -3.00 18.26 16.36
N GLY A 32 -1.85 18.15 15.70
CA GLY A 32 -0.77 19.12 15.78
C GLY A 32 0.13 19.10 14.54
N ARG A 33 0.25 20.25 13.88
CA ARG A 33 1.30 20.69 12.95
C ARG A 33 1.77 19.73 11.83
N ARG A 34 1.33 20.09 10.61
CA ARG A 34 1.70 19.64 9.24
C ARG A 34 1.01 18.34 8.77
N PRO A 35 0.47 18.27 7.54
CA PRO A 35 -0.08 17.04 6.98
C PRO A 35 1.07 16.09 6.61
N ALA A 36 1.64 15.39 7.60
CA ALA A 36 2.63 14.35 7.33
C ALA A 36 2.02 13.28 6.42
N GLY A 37 2.78 12.79 5.44
CA GLY A 37 2.28 11.80 4.47
C GLY A 37 1.54 12.36 3.25
N THR A 38 1.38 13.68 3.07
CA THR A 38 0.82 14.23 1.81
C THR A 38 1.89 14.76 0.85
N THR A 39 3.08 15.07 1.35
CA THR A 39 4.23 15.61 0.60
C THR A 39 5.53 15.12 1.22
N GLY A 40 6.65 15.21 0.50
CA GLY A 40 7.96 14.71 0.97
C GLY A 40 8.15 13.24 0.66
N ASP A 41 9.12 12.58 1.27
CA ASP A 41 9.45 11.17 1.02
C ASP A 41 9.45 10.29 2.28
N CYS A 42 9.05 10.85 3.43
CA CYS A 42 8.85 10.14 4.68
C CYS A 42 7.75 10.75 5.54
N ILE A 43 7.20 9.97 6.47
CA ILE A 43 6.33 10.44 7.55
C ILE A 43 7.21 10.70 8.77
N SER A 44 7.36 11.99 9.12
CA SER A 44 8.30 12.42 10.17
C SER A 44 7.93 12.01 11.60
N ASP A 45 6.65 11.78 11.88
CA ASP A 45 6.13 11.54 13.23
C ASP A 45 4.85 10.69 13.13
N GLY A 46 3.89 11.16 12.33
CA GLY A 46 2.67 10.38 12.04
C GLY A 46 1.64 10.37 13.17
N GLY A 47 1.81 11.16 14.23
CA GLY A 47 0.87 11.32 15.33
C GLY A 47 1.52 11.15 16.70
N ASN A 48 1.13 10.10 17.41
CA ASN A 48 1.72 9.80 18.73
C ASN A 48 2.98 8.95 18.51
N ASP A 49 4.00 9.52 17.88
CA ASP A 49 5.28 8.83 17.65
C ASP A 49 5.16 7.53 16.85
N MET A 50 4.36 7.56 15.78
CA MET A 50 4.21 6.37 14.94
C MET A 50 5.49 6.11 14.13
N TYR A 51 6.19 7.15 13.69
CA TYR A 51 7.36 7.07 12.82
C TYR A 51 8.42 8.11 13.19
N ASP A 52 9.69 7.74 12.99
CA ASP A 52 10.83 8.65 13.00
C ASP A 52 11.38 8.83 11.59
N CYS A 53 10.57 9.43 10.70
CA CYS A 53 10.84 9.47 9.26
C CYS A 53 10.76 8.08 8.59
N GLY A 54 9.66 7.37 8.83
CA GLY A 54 9.32 6.10 8.20
C GLY A 54 8.43 6.23 6.96
N ASN A 55 7.85 5.10 6.52
CA ASN A 55 7.06 4.96 5.30
C ASN A 55 7.76 5.52 4.04
N GLN A 56 9.07 5.31 3.96
CA GLN A 56 9.86 5.77 2.84
C GLN A 56 9.74 4.78 1.68
N MET A 57 9.01 5.15 0.62
CA MET A 57 8.72 4.26 -0.51
C MET A 57 9.87 4.15 -1.49
N ASN A 58 10.18 2.92 -1.91
CA ASN A 58 11.20 2.67 -2.91
C ASN A 58 10.74 1.62 -3.92
N LEU A 59 11.22 1.76 -5.16
CA LEU A 59 11.00 0.81 -6.25
C LEU A 59 12.30 0.43 -6.95
N GLU A 60 12.31 -0.78 -7.52
CA GLU A 60 13.26 -1.18 -8.56
C GLU A 60 12.51 -1.82 -9.73
N GLY A 61 13.06 -1.63 -10.92
CA GLY A 61 12.56 -2.14 -12.19
C GLY A 61 13.29 -3.42 -12.60
N THR A 62 12.75 -4.15 -13.57
CA THR A 62 13.35 -5.38 -14.11
C THR A 62 14.68 -5.15 -14.84
N SER A 63 14.97 -3.90 -15.24
CA SER A 63 16.16 -3.48 -16.00
C SER A 63 17.47 -3.42 -15.18
N GLY A 64 17.44 -3.75 -13.88
CA GLY A 64 18.59 -3.53 -12.99
C GLY A 64 18.86 -2.05 -12.72
N ASP A 65 17.83 -1.21 -12.91
CA ASP A 65 17.88 0.21 -12.56
C ASP A 65 18.17 0.39 -11.07
N SER A 66 18.85 1.49 -10.73
CA SER A 66 19.07 1.84 -9.33
C SER A 66 17.74 2.04 -8.60
N LYS A 67 17.67 1.59 -7.35
CA LYS A 67 16.52 1.83 -6.48
C LYS A 67 16.14 3.31 -6.45
N GLN A 68 14.86 3.59 -6.60
CA GLN A 68 14.35 4.94 -6.64
C GLN A 68 13.50 5.24 -5.41
N ARG A 69 13.90 6.25 -4.64
CA ARG A 69 13.09 6.87 -3.58
C ARG A 69 12.00 7.73 -4.22
N LEU A 70 10.78 7.58 -3.74
CA LEU A 70 9.60 8.26 -4.30
C LEU A 70 9.06 9.35 -3.37
N LEU A 71 8.50 10.39 -3.97
CA LEU A 71 7.84 11.48 -3.25
C LEU A 71 6.34 11.22 -3.14
N TYR A 72 5.73 11.63 -2.04
CA TYR A 72 4.28 11.65 -1.91
C TYR A 72 3.69 12.72 -2.83
N THR A 73 2.66 12.33 -3.58
CA THR A 73 2.08 13.15 -4.64
C THR A 73 0.74 13.77 -4.25
N GLN A 74 -0.01 13.14 -3.34
CA GLN A 74 -1.38 13.54 -2.97
C GLN A 74 -2.24 13.82 -4.22
N ALA A 75 -2.09 12.99 -5.26
CA ALA A 75 -2.56 13.29 -6.60
C ALA A 75 -3.70 12.36 -7.03
N THR A 76 -4.62 12.91 -7.83
CA THR A 76 -5.66 12.14 -8.55
C THR A 76 -5.17 11.65 -9.92
N THR A 77 -3.92 11.92 -10.26
CA THR A 77 -3.30 11.52 -11.53
C THR A 77 -1.89 11.04 -11.24
N ALA A 78 -1.46 9.95 -11.89
CA ALA A 78 -0.14 9.41 -11.68
C ALA A 78 0.96 10.30 -12.25
N THR A 79 2.12 10.24 -11.61
CA THR A 79 3.37 10.82 -12.08
C THR A 79 4.36 9.71 -12.42
N ARG A 80 5.40 10.04 -13.19
CA ARG A 80 6.48 9.09 -13.52
C ARG A 80 7.34 8.83 -12.30
N ALA A 81 7.65 7.56 -12.06
CA ALA A 81 8.60 7.15 -11.03
C ALA A 81 10.05 7.50 -11.37
N GLY A 82 10.36 7.73 -12.66
CA GLY A 82 11.73 7.96 -13.13
C GLY A 82 12.52 6.67 -13.37
N ILE A 83 11.85 5.52 -13.32
CA ILE A 83 12.40 4.18 -13.50
C ILE A 83 11.47 3.38 -14.41
N ALA A 84 12.03 2.80 -15.47
CA ALA A 84 11.28 2.12 -16.54
C ALA A 84 10.05 2.94 -17.02
N ASP A 85 8.94 2.27 -17.35
CA ASP A 85 7.67 2.93 -17.67
C ASP A 85 6.76 3.13 -16.44
N ILE A 86 7.31 2.94 -15.24
CA ILE A 86 6.52 2.92 -13.99
C ILE A 86 5.97 4.32 -13.69
N SER A 87 4.67 4.36 -13.41
CA SER A 87 3.97 5.55 -12.93
C SER A 87 3.30 5.23 -11.59
N TYR A 88 3.11 6.25 -10.76
CA TYR A 88 2.57 6.07 -9.43
C TYR A 88 1.81 7.30 -8.94
N LEU A 89 0.96 7.08 -7.95
CA LEU A 89 0.34 8.12 -7.15
C LEU A 89 0.34 7.72 -5.68
N THR A 90 0.15 8.70 -4.81
CA THR A 90 -0.12 8.48 -3.40
C THR A 90 -1.33 9.30 -2.98
N LEU A 91 -2.10 8.76 -2.05
CA LEU A 91 -3.28 9.41 -1.49
C LEU A 91 -3.35 9.13 0.00
N LYS A 92 -3.26 10.20 0.80
CA LYS A 92 -3.66 10.14 2.20
C LYS A 92 -5.12 10.51 2.32
N THR A 93 -5.90 9.62 2.92
CA THR A 93 -7.28 9.87 3.37
C THR A 93 -7.33 9.99 4.89
N HIS A 94 -8.53 10.06 5.47
CA HIS A 94 -8.69 10.11 6.93
C HIS A 94 -8.26 8.81 7.64
N ASN A 95 -8.44 7.65 6.98
CA ASN A 95 -8.25 6.34 7.60
C ASN A 95 -7.11 5.52 6.97
N VAL A 96 -6.77 5.80 5.72
CA VAL A 96 -5.83 5.00 4.94
C VAL A 96 -4.88 5.91 4.19
N TRP A 97 -3.62 5.51 4.18
CA TRP A 97 -2.61 5.98 3.24
C TRP A 97 -2.46 4.95 2.12
N LEU A 98 -2.52 5.41 0.87
CA LEU A 98 -2.49 4.56 -0.32
C LEU A 98 -1.33 4.99 -1.22
N ALA A 99 -0.63 4.02 -1.79
CA ALA A 99 0.11 4.18 -3.03
C ALA A 99 -0.35 3.16 -4.06
N ALA A 100 -0.41 3.59 -5.32
CA ALA A 100 -0.72 2.72 -6.46
C ALA A 100 0.37 2.90 -7.50
N PHE A 101 0.87 1.78 -8.02
CA PHE A 101 1.96 1.71 -8.99
C PHE A 101 1.49 0.95 -10.21
N GLU A 102 1.82 1.46 -11.39
CA GLU A 102 1.49 0.81 -12.65
C GLU A 102 2.67 0.84 -13.63
N SER A 103 2.80 -0.25 -14.40
CA SER A 103 3.71 -0.39 -15.53
C SER A 103 2.98 -1.14 -16.64
N ALA A 104 2.93 -0.55 -17.83
CA ALA A 104 2.34 -1.21 -18.99
C ALA A 104 3.20 -2.38 -19.46
N SER A 105 4.51 -2.30 -19.23
CA SER A 105 5.49 -3.34 -19.59
C SER A 105 5.65 -4.44 -18.53
N GLY A 106 5.01 -4.32 -17.36
CA GLY A 106 5.20 -5.27 -16.26
C GLY A 106 6.59 -5.17 -15.62
N SER A 107 7.17 -3.97 -15.58
CA SER A 107 8.57 -3.77 -15.18
C SER A 107 8.77 -3.58 -13.69
N ILE A 108 7.73 -3.62 -12.84
CA ILE A 108 7.91 -3.44 -11.39
C ILE A 108 8.50 -4.74 -10.83
N ALA A 109 9.77 -4.73 -10.40
CA ALA A 109 10.47 -5.94 -9.94
C ALA A 109 10.61 -6.02 -8.41
N ARG A 110 10.57 -4.88 -7.73
CA ARG A 110 10.65 -4.79 -6.28
C ARG A 110 9.97 -3.53 -5.79
N TYR A 111 9.22 -3.67 -4.70
CA TYR A 111 8.70 -2.56 -3.91
C TYR A 111 9.07 -2.78 -2.45
N PHE A 112 9.50 -1.71 -1.78
CA PHE A 112 9.70 -1.77 -0.35
C PHE A 112 9.55 -0.42 0.34
N THR A 113 9.06 -0.45 1.57
CA THR A 113 9.15 0.66 2.50
C THR A 113 10.46 0.60 3.30
N SER A 114 10.84 1.73 3.88
CA SER A 114 12.05 1.89 4.69
C SER A 114 11.91 3.09 5.63
N GLY A 115 12.99 3.43 6.34
CA GLY A 115 13.01 4.48 7.35
C GLY A 115 12.87 3.90 8.75
N ASN A 116 12.63 4.78 9.73
CA ASN A 116 12.54 4.41 11.14
C ASN A 116 11.08 4.50 11.63
N ASN A 117 10.63 3.49 12.35
CA ASN A 117 9.36 3.49 13.08
C ASN A 117 9.60 4.06 14.47
N GLY A 118 8.65 4.80 15.04
CA GLY A 118 8.80 5.38 16.39
C GLY A 118 8.60 4.34 17.51
N ALA A 119 9.04 3.09 17.31
CA ALA A 119 8.78 2.00 18.25
C ALA A 119 9.82 1.91 19.38
N ASP A 120 10.97 2.58 19.27
CA ASP A 120 12.06 2.61 20.26
C ASP A 120 12.49 1.21 20.76
N GLY A 121 12.53 0.23 19.86
CA GLY A 121 12.85 -1.17 20.16
C GLY A 121 11.77 -1.91 20.98
N ARG A 122 10.58 -1.33 21.14
CA ARG A 122 9.45 -1.89 21.87
C ARG A 122 8.47 -2.59 20.96
N GLY A 123 7.54 -3.32 21.59
CA GLY A 123 6.48 -4.03 20.90
C GLY A 123 6.96 -5.30 20.19
N ALA A 124 6.20 -5.68 19.18
CA ALA A 124 6.47 -6.82 18.31
C ALA A 124 6.16 -6.48 16.86
N GLN A 125 6.68 -7.29 15.94
CA GLN A 125 6.36 -7.21 14.52
C GLN A 125 5.93 -8.57 13.99
N GLU A 126 5.06 -8.56 13.00
CA GLU A 126 4.54 -9.74 12.34
C GLU A 126 4.55 -9.56 10.83
N LEU A 127 4.89 -10.63 10.12
CA LEU A 127 4.90 -10.72 8.67
C LEU A 127 3.96 -11.85 8.25
N GLY A 128 3.10 -11.61 7.28
CA GLY A 128 2.20 -12.66 6.81
C GLY A 128 1.68 -12.47 5.39
N GLN A 129 1.05 -13.53 4.88
CA GLN A 129 0.44 -13.56 3.55
C GLN A 129 -1.05 -13.88 3.65
N LEU A 130 -1.83 -13.29 2.75
CA LEU A 130 -3.28 -13.46 2.66
C LEU A 130 -3.68 -14.51 1.63
N GLY A 131 -2.80 -14.83 0.68
CA GLY A 131 -3.15 -15.65 -0.47
C GLY A 131 -3.91 -14.83 -1.52
N GLU A 132 -4.59 -15.52 -2.44
CA GLU A 132 -5.35 -14.90 -3.52
C GLU A 132 -6.66 -14.27 -3.01
N SER A 133 -7.02 -13.11 -3.55
CA SER A 133 -8.32 -12.48 -3.33
C SER A 133 -9.42 -13.35 -3.92
N SER A 134 -10.47 -13.56 -3.12
CA SER A 134 -11.71 -14.19 -3.55
C SER A 134 -12.59 -13.26 -4.40
N ARG A 135 -12.46 -11.93 -4.25
CA ARG A 135 -13.24 -10.94 -5.02
C ARG A 135 -12.53 -10.47 -6.30
N ALA A 136 -11.21 -10.58 -6.36
CA ALA A 136 -10.39 -10.18 -7.50
C ALA A 136 -9.30 -11.24 -7.77
N PRO A 137 -9.66 -12.38 -8.38
CA PRO A 137 -8.71 -13.43 -8.74
C PRO A 137 -7.49 -12.87 -9.50
N GLY A 138 -6.31 -13.42 -9.21
CA GLY A 138 -5.03 -12.93 -9.70
C GLY A 138 -4.39 -11.83 -8.84
N TYR A 139 -5.07 -11.30 -7.82
CA TYR A 139 -4.46 -10.42 -6.82
C TYR A 139 -4.15 -11.16 -5.53
N TYR A 140 -2.96 -10.92 -4.99
CA TYR A 140 -2.44 -11.57 -3.80
C TYR A 140 -2.00 -10.50 -2.78
N GLY A 141 -2.10 -10.80 -1.48
CA GLY A 141 -1.79 -9.85 -0.42
C GLY A 141 -0.71 -10.31 0.54
N TRP A 142 0.14 -9.37 0.96
CA TRP A 142 1.21 -9.56 1.93
C TRP A 142 1.21 -8.41 2.91
N TYR A 143 1.18 -8.73 4.19
CA TYR A 143 1.14 -7.72 5.23
C TYR A 143 2.35 -7.78 6.15
N LYS A 144 2.63 -6.63 6.75
CA LYS A 144 3.50 -6.46 7.89
C LYS A 144 2.76 -5.61 8.91
N GLN A 145 2.96 -5.89 10.19
CA GLN A 145 2.54 -4.98 11.26
C GLN A 145 3.61 -4.81 12.32
N VAL A 146 3.63 -3.64 12.95
CA VAL A 146 4.35 -3.34 14.19
C VAL A 146 3.31 -2.91 15.22
N TYR A 147 3.28 -3.57 16.38
CA TYR A 147 2.24 -3.38 17.40
C TYR A 147 2.82 -3.53 18.82
N GLY A 148 2.04 -3.15 19.84
CA GLY A 148 2.43 -3.32 21.24
C GLY A 148 3.54 -2.37 21.75
N ALA A 149 3.89 -1.30 21.02
CA ALA A 149 4.87 -0.30 21.47
C ALA A 149 4.30 0.73 22.47
N ASN A 150 2.97 0.73 22.68
CA ASN A 150 2.13 1.80 23.25
C ASN A 150 1.85 2.96 22.29
N ASP A 151 2.77 3.20 21.36
CA ASP A 151 2.55 4.07 20.20
C ASP A 151 1.57 3.42 19.21
N PRO A 152 0.97 4.17 18.27
CA PRO A 152 0.08 3.61 17.27
C PRO A 152 0.73 2.45 16.53
N SER A 153 -0.01 1.36 16.32
CA SER A 153 0.50 0.27 15.49
C SER A 153 0.61 0.72 14.04
N ILE A 154 1.64 0.26 13.34
CA ILE A 154 1.83 0.45 11.91
C ILE A 154 1.36 -0.82 11.22
N ASN A 155 0.41 -0.70 10.29
CA ASN A 155 -0.13 -1.83 9.55
C ASN A 155 0.03 -1.56 8.06
N GLU A 156 0.75 -2.43 7.38
CA GLU A 156 1.16 -2.28 5.99
C GLU A 156 0.64 -3.48 5.19
N LEU A 157 0.01 -3.21 4.05
CA LEU A 157 -0.51 -4.22 3.13
C LEU A 157 -0.01 -3.91 1.72
N ILE A 158 0.75 -4.84 1.14
CA ILE A 158 1.14 -4.81 -0.27
C ILE A 158 0.28 -5.82 -1.02
N ILE A 159 -0.29 -5.40 -2.15
CA ILE A 159 -1.09 -6.24 -3.04
C ILE A 159 -0.42 -6.22 -4.42
N THR A 160 -0.21 -7.40 -5.02
CA THR A 160 0.37 -7.53 -6.36
C THR A 160 -0.31 -8.65 -7.16
N THR A 161 0.00 -8.75 -8.46
CA THR A 161 -0.59 -9.71 -9.39
C THR A 161 0.20 -11.02 -9.53
N ASP A 162 1.12 -11.31 -8.60
CA ASP A 162 1.98 -12.50 -8.66
C ASP A 162 2.25 -13.06 -7.26
N ALA A 163 1.84 -14.30 -7.04
CA ALA A 163 1.93 -15.01 -5.76
C ALA A 163 3.36 -15.42 -5.34
N ALA A 164 4.31 -15.48 -6.28
CA ALA A 164 5.60 -16.15 -6.09
C ALA A 164 6.76 -15.20 -5.73
N TRP A 165 6.43 -14.06 -5.12
CA TRP A 165 7.41 -13.05 -4.73
C TRP A 165 8.05 -13.35 -3.37
N ILE A 166 9.31 -12.96 -3.22
CA ILE A 166 10.01 -13.01 -1.94
C ILE A 166 9.44 -11.90 -1.06
N HIS A 167 8.95 -12.27 0.12
CA HIS A 167 8.37 -11.37 1.12
C HIS A 167 9.29 -11.30 2.34
N SER A 168 9.70 -10.09 2.73
CA SER A 168 10.60 -9.89 3.87
C SER A 168 10.29 -8.61 4.65
N MET A 169 10.86 -8.52 5.86
CA MET A 169 10.81 -7.33 6.72
C MET A 169 12.14 -7.13 7.44
N GLY A 170 12.30 -5.98 8.10
CA GLY A 170 13.47 -5.68 8.91
C GLY A 170 13.56 -6.50 10.21
N GLY A 171 14.75 -6.51 10.82
CA GLY A 171 15.04 -7.32 12.01
C GLY A 171 14.53 -6.76 13.35
N SER A 172 14.00 -5.53 13.37
CA SER A 172 13.53 -4.87 14.59
C SER A 172 12.24 -4.09 14.34
N THR A 173 11.53 -3.75 15.43
CA THR A 173 10.31 -2.93 15.39
C THR A 173 10.57 -1.49 14.93
N ASP A 174 11.80 -1.00 15.08
CA ASP A 174 12.23 0.30 14.54
C ASP A 174 12.39 0.28 13.01
N SER A 175 12.46 -0.89 12.39
CA SER A 175 12.68 -0.98 10.96
C SER A 175 11.40 -0.74 10.17
N GLY A 176 11.36 0.35 9.39
CA GLY A 176 10.32 0.60 8.41
C GLY A 176 10.36 -0.33 7.20
N HIS A 177 11.17 -1.41 7.21
CA HIS A 177 11.34 -2.28 6.07
C HIS A 177 10.20 -3.29 5.93
N HIS A 178 9.44 -3.19 4.83
CA HIS A 178 8.49 -4.19 4.31
C HIS A 178 8.75 -4.33 2.82
N GLU A 179 9.10 -5.53 2.36
CA GLU A 179 9.56 -5.75 0.98
C GLU A 179 8.79 -6.87 0.30
N LEU A 180 8.42 -6.62 -0.96
CA LEU A 180 8.19 -7.65 -1.96
C LEU A 180 9.19 -7.49 -3.11
N ARG A 181 9.86 -8.59 -3.50
CA ARG A 181 10.72 -8.63 -4.68
C ARG A 181 10.51 -9.88 -5.53
N SER A 182 10.66 -9.72 -6.84
CA SER A 182 10.65 -10.83 -7.79
C SER A 182 11.76 -11.82 -7.47
N SER A 183 11.41 -13.11 -7.44
CA SER A 183 12.36 -14.22 -7.31
C SER A 183 12.99 -14.63 -8.65
N THR A 184 12.33 -14.29 -9.75
CA THR A 184 12.69 -14.72 -11.12
C THR A 184 13.23 -13.60 -11.99
N GLY A 185 13.19 -12.35 -11.51
CA GLY A 185 13.48 -11.16 -12.31
C GLY A 185 12.31 -10.72 -13.20
N THR A 186 11.19 -11.46 -13.19
CA THR A 186 9.95 -11.03 -13.87
C THR A 186 9.20 -10.05 -12.99
N GLY A 187 8.83 -8.90 -13.54
CA GLY A 187 8.08 -7.89 -12.81
C GLY A 187 6.57 -8.06 -12.93
N VAL A 188 5.84 -7.18 -12.25
CA VAL A 188 4.38 -7.06 -12.33
C VAL A 188 3.99 -5.73 -12.95
N SER A 189 2.77 -5.69 -13.47
CA SER A 189 2.18 -4.48 -14.04
C SER A 189 1.57 -3.57 -12.97
N ARG A 190 1.30 -4.09 -11.77
CA ARG A 190 0.59 -3.34 -10.73
C ARG A 190 0.97 -3.74 -9.32
N ILE A 191 1.15 -2.74 -8.47
CA ILE A 191 1.25 -2.90 -7.01
C ILE A 191 0.32 -1.88 -6.35
N TYR A 192 -0.38 -2.30 -5.30
CA TYR A 192 -1.03 -1.41 -4.36
C TYR A 192 -0.35 -1.53 -2.99
N TYR A 193 -0.19 -0.41 -2.31
CA TYR A 193 0.27 -0.35 -0.93
C TYR A 193 -0.73 0.43 -0.10
N LEU A 194 -1.25 -0.18 0.95
CA LEU A 194 -2.13 0.44 1.92
C LEU A 194 -1.42 0.47 3.28
N MET A 195 -1.59 1.56 4.01
CA MET A 195 -1.08 1.72 5.36
C MET A 195 -2.14 2.37 6.24
N TRP A 196 -2.29 1.87 7.47
CA TRP A 196 -3.14 2.47 8.48
C TRP A 196 -2.55 2.31 9.88
N ALA A 197 -2.97 3.21 10.77
CA ALA A 197 -2.59 3.17 12.17
C ALA A 197 -3.63 2.42 13.01
N GLY A 198 -3.19 1.65 14.01
CA GLY A 198 -4.05 1.15 15.09
C GLY A 198 -3.83 1.93 16.38
N ALA A 199 -4.88 2.18 17.15
CA ALA A 199 -4.76 2.94 18.39
C ALA A 199 -3.99 2.16 19.46
N SER A 200 -3.09 2.82 20.18
CA SER A 200 -2.38 2.27 21.37
C SER A 200 -1.71 0.91 21.11
N GLY A 201 -1.05 0.77 19.96
CA GLY A 201 -0.35 -0.45 19.60
C GLY A 201 -1.24 -1.65 19.33
N HIS A 202 -2.51 -1.45 18.94
CA HIS A 202 -3.45 -2.54 18.65
C HIS A 202 -2.90 -3.50 17.58
N GLN A 203 -2.92 -4.80 17.88
CA GLN A 203 -2.60 -5.85 16.91
C GLN A 203 -3.86 -6.23 16.13
N TYR A 204 -3.77 -6.20 14.80
CA TYR A 204 -4.83 -6.70 13.92
C TYR A 204 -4.56 -8.15 13.54
N GLY A 205 -5.62 -8.94 13.38
CA GLY A 205 -5.51 -10.32 12.92
C GLY A 205 -5.40 -10.41 11.39
N ARG A 206 -4.91 -11.55 10.87
CA ARG A 206 -4.87 -11.84 9.44
C ARG A 206 -6.20 -11.55 8.72
N GLU A 207 -7.33 -11.87 9.36
CA GLU A 207 -8.66 -11.67 8.79
C GLU A 207 -9.03 -10.18 8.63
N ASP A 208 -8.49 -9.28 9.48
CA ASP A 208 -8.66 -7.85 9.30
C ASP A 208 -7.92 -7.35 8.05
N PHE A 209 -6.69 -7.84 7.83
CA PHE A 209 -5.91 -7.54 6.62
C PHE A 209 -6.60 -8.10 5.37
N LEU A 210 -7.15 -9.31 5.43
CA LEU A 210 -7.93 -9.89 4.32
C LEU A 210 -9.16 -9.03 4.02
N LEU A 211 -9.91 -8.61 5.04
CA LEU A 211 -11.06 -7.74 4.85
C LEU A 211 -10.67 -6.41 4.19
N VAL A 212 -9.55 -5.80 4.58
CA VAL A 212 -9.04 -4.58 3.95
C VAL A 212 -8.67 -4.81 2.49
N MET A 213 -7.96 -5.89 2.18
CA MET A 213 -7.59 -6.26 0.81
C MET A 213 -8.83 -6.42 -0.08
N GLU A 214 -9.78 -7.25 0.35
CA GLU A 214 -11.00 -7.56 -0.41
C GLU A 214 -11.86 -6.31 -0.63
N THR A 215 -12.04 -5.50 0.41
CA THR A 215 -12.79 -4.24 0.33
C THR A 215 -12.12 -3.25 -0.62
N PHE A 216 -10.80 -3.12 -0.54
CA PHE A 216 -10.06 -2.21 -1.40
C PHE A 216 -10.15 -2.62 -2.88
N LEU A 217 -9.92 -3.90 -3.20
CA LEU A 217 -9.94 -4.39 -4.59
C LEU A 217 -11.34 -4.26 -5.22
N GLU A 218 -12.39 -4.44 -4.42
CA GLU A 218 -13.77 -4.15 -4.85
C GLU A 218 -13.95 -2.67 -5.23
N HIS A 219 -13.54 -1.74 -4.38
CA HIS A 219 -13.73 -0.30 -4.63
C HIS A 219 -12.79 0.26 -5.70
N ALA A 220 -11.62 -0.35 -5.88
CA ALA A 220 -10.69 -0.01 -6.95
C ALA A 220 -11.20 -0.46 -8.34
N GLY A 221 -12.32 -1.20 -8.39
CA GLY A 221 -12.92 -1.67 -9.63
C GLY A 221 -12.08 -2.74 -10.33
N VAL A 222 -11.28 -3.49 -9.55
CA VAL A 222 -10.45 -4.61 -10.03
C VAL A 222 -11.05 -5.97 -9.67
N ALA A 223 -12.08 -5.98 -8.83
CA ALA A 223 -12.91 -7.15 -8.58
C ALA A 223 -13.86 -7.42 -9.76
N ASP A 224 -13.90 -8.66 -10.22
CA ASP A 224 -14.98 -9.12 -11.08
C ASP A 224 -16.23 -9.26 -10.20
N TYR A 225 -17.20 -8.37 -10.39
CA TYR A 225 -18.53 -8.54 -9.81
C TYR A 225 -19.15 -9.80 -10.42
N ALA A 226 -18.96 -10.95 -9.79
CA ALA A 226 -19.84 -12.10 -9.96
C ALA A 226 -21.15 -11.79 -9.24
N ASP A 227 -21.89 -10.79 -9.72
CA ASP A 227 -23.19 -10.47 -9.16
C ASP A 227 -24.13 -11.61 -9.56
N GLY A 228 -24.44 -12.47 -8.58
CA GLY A 228 -25.49 -13.47 -8.64
C GLY A 228 -26.88 -12.82 -8.66
N ALA A 229 -27.09 -11.81 -9.50
CA ALA A 229 -28.37 -11.24 -9.84
C ALA A 229 -28.22 -10.51 -11.17
N GLY A 230 -28.76 -11.09 -12.24
CA GLY A 230 -28.62 -10.56 -13.59
C GLY A 230 -29.16 -9.13 -13.71
N GLN A 231 -28.34 -8.24 -14.27
CA GLN A 231 -28.82 -7.12 -15.08
C GLN A 231 -27.93 -7.00 -16.31
N ALA A 232 -28.56 -7.19 -17.47
CA ALA A 232 -27.95 -7.10 -18.79
C ALA A 232 -27.44 -5.68 -19.08
N PRO A 233 -26.40 -5.52 -19.92
CA PRO A 233 -25.86 -4.20 -20.26
C PRO A 233 -26.87 -3.41 -21.09
N MET A 234 -27.21 -2.19 -20.64
CA MET A 234 -27.85 -1.21 -21.50
C MET A 234 -26.82 -0.67 -22.51
N ARG A 235 -27.24 -0.66 -23.77
CA ARG A 235 -26.54 -0.15 -24.95
C ARG A 235 -26.24 1.34 -24.87
#